data_AF-D7BXL1-F1
#
_entry.id   AF-D7BXL1-F1
#
_cell.length_a   1.000
_cell.length_b   1.000
_cell.length_c   1.000
_cell.angle_alpha   90.00
_cell.angle_beta   90.00
_cell.angle_gamma   90.00
#
_symmetry.space_group_name_H-M   'P 1'
#
loop_
_entity.id
_entity.type
_entity.pdbx_description
1 polymer ?
#
loop_
_entity_poly.entity_id
_entity_poly.type
_entity_poly.pdbx_seq_one_letter_code
_entity_poly.pdbx_strand_id
1 'polypeptide(L)'
;MDHPPNPQALRPRDDNSRKAIALAEELSEEAGSAHIDCAHLLLGLARIGRGAAAVLDEADLSAETLSAAANPAGKQATYAP
;
A
#
# COMPACT_ATOMS: atom_id res chain seq x y z
N MET A 1 -28.36 23.23 8.53
CA MET A 1 -28.26 21.94 9.24
C MET A 1 -26.76 21.73 9.45
N ASP A 2 -26.26 22.16 10.61
CA ASP A 2 -24.85 22.09 10.97
C ASP A 2 -24.56 20.62 11.32
N HIS A 3 -23.90 19.88 10.43
CA HIS A 3 -23.49 18.52 10.74
C HIS A 3 -22.42 18.62 11.84
N PRO A 4 -22.57 17.96 13.00
CA PRO A 4 -21.53 17.95 14.02
C PRO A 4 -20.21 17.48 13.39
N PRO A 5 -19.05 18.07 13.72
CA PRO A 5 -17.77 17.63 13.17
C PRO A 5 -17.66 16.13 13.36
N ASN A 6 -17.45 15.40 12.25
CA ASN A 6 -17.39 13.94 12.29
C ASN A 6 -16.33 13.55 13.34
N PRO A 7 -16.69 12.84 14.43
CA PRO A 7 -15.74 12.47 15.48
C PRO A 7 -14.66 11.49 14.98
N GLN A 8 -14.82 10.97 13.76
CA GLN A 8 -13.80 10.22 13.02
C GLN A 8 -12.91 11.09 12.15
N ALA A 9 -12.90 12.42 12.33
CA ALA A 9 -11.98 13.34 11.67
C ALA A 9 -10.55 12.81 11.84
N LEU A 10 -10.07 12.21 10.75
CA LEU A 10 -8.87 11.42 10.55
C LEU A 10 -8.06 11.16 11.84
N ARG A 11 -8.26 9.99 12.47
CA ARG A 11 -7.35 9.54 13.54
C ARG A 11 -5.91 9.66 13.04
N PRO A 12 -4.96 10.13 13.88
CA PRO A 12 -3.57 10.17 13.50
C PRO A 12 -3.16 8.81 12.96
N ARG A 13 -2.58 8.77 11.75
CA ARG A 13 -2.07 7.50 11.19
C ARG A 13 -1.09 6.92 12.19
N ASP A 14 -1.23 5.63 12.50
CA ASP A 14 -0.29 4.92 13.35
C ASP A 14 1.12 4.91 12.70
N ASP A 15 2.16 4.76 13.50
CA ASP A 15 3.55 4.75 12.99
C ASP A 15 3.80 3.60 12.01
N ASN A 16 3.11 2.47 12.19
CA ASN A 16 3.13 1.35 11.24
C ASN A 16 2.49 1.74 9.92
N SER A 17 1.38 2.49 9.94
CA SER A 17 0.74 2.98 8.72
C SER A 17 1.64 3.95 7.95
N ARG A 18 2.42 4.79 8.64
CA ARG A 18 3.44 5.64 8.00
C ARG A 18 4.58 4.82 7.40
N LYS A 19 5.10 3.84 8.13
CA LYS A 19 6.16 2.95 7.63
C LYS A 19 5.72 2.14 6.41
N ALA A 20 4.46 1.70 6.36
CA ALA A 20 3.95 0.91 5.25
C ALA A 20 3.98 1.70 3.94
N ILE A 21 3.63 3.00 4.01
CA ILE A 21 3.66 3.91 2.86
C ILE A 21 5.10 4.15 2.42
N ALA A 22 6.01 4.45 3.36
CA ALA A 22 7.41 4.68 3.04
C ALA A 22 8.04 3.46 2.35
N LEU A 23 7.72 2.25 2.82
CA LEU A 23 8.16 1.01 2.17
C LEU A 23 7.52 0.86 0.77
N ALA A 24 6.24 1.20 0.61
CA ALA A 24 5.57 1.14 -0.69
C ALA A 24 6.17 2.15 -1.70
N GLU A 25 6.57 3.34 -1.24
CA GLU A 25 7.27 4.35 -2.02
C GLU A 25 8.63 3.81 -2.51
N GLU A 26 9.46 3.33 -1.58
CA GLU A 26 10.77 2.73 -1.90
C GLU A 26 10.63 1.58 -2.89
N LEU A 27 9.65 0.69 -2.69
CA LEU A 27 9.37 -0.43 -3.60
C LEU A 27 8.91 0.02 -4.99
N SER A 28 8.12 1.10 -5.07
CA SER A 28 7.68 1.67 -6.35
C SER A 28 8.85 2.28 -7.12
N GLU A 29 9.74 3.00 -6.41
CA GLU A 29 10.95 3.58 -6.98
C GLU A 29 11.92 2.50 -7.46
N GLU A 30 12.14 1.44 -6.67
CA GLU A 30 12.95 0.27 -7.03
C GLU A 30 12.38 -0.46 -8.25
N ALA A 31 11.06 -0.55 -8.37
CA ALA A 31 10.38 -1.16 -9.51
C ALA A 31 10.37 -0.27 -10.76
N GLY A 32 10.82 0.99 -10.67
CA GLY A 32 10.75 1.96 -11.77
C GLY A 32 9.32 2.41 -12.10
N SER A 33 8.38 2.23 -11.17
CA SER A 33 7.01 2.71 -11.32
C SER A 33 6.90 4.18 -10.93
N ALA A 34 6.30 5.00 -11.80
CA ALA A 34 6.03 6.40 -11.51
C ALA A 34 4.88 6.61 -10.50
N HIS A 35 4.19 5.54 -10.09
CA HIS A 35 3.03 5.60 -9.20
C HIS A 35 3.02 4.43 -8.20
N ILE A 36 2.62 4.74 -6.97
CA ILE A 36 2.41 3.75 -5.91
C ILE A 36 1.08 3.02 -6.15
N ASP A 37 1.14 1.86 -6.78
CA ASP A 37 -0.02 0.98 -6.91
C ASP A 37 -0.41 0.26 -5.62
N CYS A 38 -1.64 -0.27 -5.60
CA CYS A 38 -2.14 -1.08 -4.49
C CYS A 38 -1.21 -2.27 -4.16
N ALA A 39 -0.53 -2.84 -5.15
CA ALA A 39 0.43 -3.92 -4.95
C ALA A 39 1.62 -3.48 -4.06
N HIS A 40 2.17 -2.28 -4.29
CA HIS A 40 3.26 -1.74 -3.48
C HIS A 40 2.82 -1.45 -2.04
N LEU A 41 1.60 -0.90 -1.88
CA LEU A 41 0.98 -0.66 -0.57
C LEU A 41 0.76 -1.96 0.21
N LEU A 42 0.22 -2.99 -0.45
CA LEU A 42 0.02 -4.31 0.16
C LEU A 42 1.35 -4.97 0.52
N LEU A 43 2.38 -4.82 -0.32
CA LEU A 43 3.72 -5.34 -0.05
C LEU A 43 4.37 -4.62 1.14
N GLY A 44 4.24 -3.30 1.23
CA GLY A 44 4.69 -2.50 2.37
C GLY A 44 3.96 -2.89 3.67
N LEU A 45 2.66 -3.17 3.60
CA LEU A 45 1.88 -3.68 4.73
C LEU A 45 2.33 -5.08 5.14
N ALA A 46 2.49 -6.00 4.19
CA ALA A 46 2.94 -7.37 4.44
C ALA A 46 4.32 -7.40 5.14
N ARG A 47 5.25 -6.51 4.74
CA ARG A 47 6.58 -6.38 5.36
C ARG A 47 6.55 -5.90 6.81
N ILE A 48 5.51 -5.17 7.23
CA ILE A 48 5.37 -4.71 8.63
C ILE A 48 4.91 -5.84 9.55
N GLY A 49 4.22 -6.85 9.02
CA GLY A 49 3.80 -8.03 9.79
C GLY A 49 2.84 -7.72 10.96
N ARG A 50 2.12 -6.59 10.91
CA ARG A 50 1.14 -6.18 11.93
C ARG A 50 -0.13 -5.63 11.30
N GLY A 51 -1.26 -5.76 12.00
CA GLY A 51 -2.55 -5.24 11.56
C GLY A 51 -3.02 -5.94 10.28
N ALA A 52 -3.21 -5.19 9.20
CA ALA A 52 -3.68 -5.71 7.92
C ALA A 52 -2.75 -6.79 7.31
N ALA A 53 -1.48 -6.84 7.71
CA ALA A 53 -0.57 -7.90 7.28
C ALA A 53 -1.04 -9.31 7.68
N ALA A 54 -1.68 -9.44 8.86
CA ALA A 54 -2.21 -10.73 9.31
C ALA A 54 -3.39 -11.19 8.44
N VAL A 55 -4.18 -10.24 7.91
CA VAL A 55 -5.27 -10.54 6.98
C VAL A 55 -4.73 -10.98 5.61
N LEU A 56 -3.60 -10.40 5.18
CA LEU A 56 -2.94 -10.84 3.95
C LEU A 56 -2.37 -12.24 4.08
N ASP A 57 -1.75 -12.55 5.23
CA ASP A 57 -1.27 -13.90 5.54
C ASP A 57 -2.42 -14.93 5.56
N GLU A 58 -3.54 -14.59 6.21
CA GLU A 58 -4.75 -15.44 6.24
C GLU A 58 -5.36 -15.63 4.84
N ALA A 59 -5.18 -14.67 3.94
CA ALA A 59 -5.61 -14.74 2.54
C ALA A 59 -4.59 -15.44 1.60
N ASP A 60 -3.51 -16.03 2.14
CA ASP A 60 -2.40 -16.64 1.38
C ASP A 60 -1.67 -15.64 0.45
N LEU A 61 -1.79 -14.34 0.74
CA LEU A 61 -1.15 -13.24 0.00
C LEU A 61 0.19 -12.88 0.66
N SER A 62 1.21 -13.69 0.36
CA SER A 62 2.58 -13.46 0.82
C SER A 62 3.26 -12.30 0.08
N ALA A 63 4.30 -11.73 0.70
CA ALA A 63 5.12 -10.68 0.10
C ALA A 63 5.73 -11.10 -1.25
N GLU A 64 6.00 -12.39 -1.43
CA GLU A 64 6.52 -12.94 -2.68
C GLU A 64 5.47 -12.90 -3.80
N THR A 65 4.23 -13.32 -3.51
CA THR A 65 3.09 -13.24 -4.44
C THR A 65 2.78 -11.79 -4.82
N LEU A 66 2.84 -10.87 -3.84
CA LEU A 66 2.60 -9.45 -4.07
C LEU A 66 3.73 -8.80 -4.87
N SER A 67 4.99 -9.21 -4.68
CA SER A 67 6.12 -8.73 -5.47
C SER A 67 6.03 -9.18 -6.93
N ALA A 68 5.64 -10.42 -7.19
CA ALA A 68 5.39 -10.89 -8.54
C ALA A 68 4.25 -10.11 -9.23
N ALA A 69 3.21 -9.75 -8.48
CA ALA A 69 2.09 -8.93 -8.97
C ALA A 69 2.41 -7.44 -9.09
N ALA A 70 3.44 -6.93 -8.40
CA ALA A 70 3.92 -5.55 -8.51
C ALA A 70 4.77 -5.34 -9.79
N ASN A 71 5.35 -6.41 -10.33
CA ASN A 71 6.09 -6.38 -11.59
C ASN A 71 5.48 -7.27 -12.70
N PRO A 72 4.26 -6.99 -13.18
CA PRO A 72 3.83 -7.47 -14.48
C PRO A 72 4.38 -6.47 -15.50
N ALA A 73 5.47 -6.85 -16.17
CA ALA A 73 6.07 -6.07 -17.25
C ALA A 73 5.04 -5.26 -18.07
N GLY A 74 5.22 -3.93 -18.11
CA GLY A 74 4.77 -3.12 -19.24
C GLY A 74 3.30 -2.70 -19.31
N LYS A 75 2.65 -2.34 -18.20
CA LYS A 75 1.41 -1.53 -18.27
C LYS A 75 1.49 -0.26 -17.42
N GLN A 76 2.52 0.54 -17.66
CA GLN A 76 2.34 1.99 -17.57
C GLN A 76 1.35 2.39 -18.66
N ALA A 77 0.06 2.18 -18.38
CA ALA A 77 -0.99 2.81 -19.13
C ALA A 77 -0.82 4.31 -18.87
N THR A 78 -0.16 4.95 -19.82
CA THR A 78 -0.11 6.38 -20.07
C THR A 78 -1.38 7.05 -19.57
N TYR A 79 -1.35 7.62 -18.37
CA TYR A 79 -2.36 8.57 -17.94
C TYR A 79 -1.90 9.92 -18.50
N ALA A 80 -2.30 10.18 -19.74
CA ALA A 80 -2.18 11.52 -20.33
C ALA A 80 -3.31 12.40 -19.75
N PRO A 81 -3.04 13.68 -19.46
CA PRO A 81 -4.00 14.62 -18.88
C PRO A 81 -5.18 14.97 -19.81
#